data_AF-A0A529PKN4-F1
#
_entry.id   AF-A0A529PKN4-F1
#
_cell.length_a   1.000
_cell.length_b   1.000
_cell.length_c   1.000
_cell.angle_alpha   90.00
_cell.angle_beta   90.00
_cell.angle_gamma   90.00
#
_symmetry.space_group_name_H-M   'P 1'
#
loop_
_entity.id
_entity.type
_entity.pdbx_description
1 polymer ?
#
loop_
_entity_poly.entity_id
_entity_poly.type
_entity_poly.pdbx_seq_one_letter_code
_entity_poly.pdbx_strand_id
1 'polypeptide(L)'
;MNRITRNPPVSEAALEIGPQGEPKRQTVLVLQGGGALGAYQAGVYQALVEGGVEPDWVIGTSIGAINAALIAGNDPRDRLPRLQEFWDGVCRSSPLDEFFRMMVPS
;
A
#
# COMPACT_ATOMS: atom_id res chain seq x y z
N MET A 1 16.42 -2.33 17.05
CA MET A 1 17.28 -3.04 16.07
C MET A 1 16.49 -3.18 14.77
N ASN A 2 16.80 -2.39 13.74
CA ASN A 2 16.04 -2.35 12.49
C ASN A 2 16.27 -3.64 11.68
N ARG A 3 15.23 -4.47 11.56
CA ARG A 3 15.21 -5.66 10.71
C ARG A 3 14.80 -5.23 9.29
N ILE A 4 15.66 -4.44 8.64
CA ILE A 4 15.51 -4.15 7.21
C ILE A 4 15.71 -5.48 6.47
N THR A 5 14.65 -5.88 5.79
CA THR A 5 14.42 -7.14 5.08
C THR A 5 15.62 -7.61 4.25
N ARG A 6 16.27 -8.70 4.65
CA ARG A 6 17.03 -9.53 3.71
C ARG A 6 16.03 -10.29 2.87
N ASN A 7 16.08 -10.11 1.55
CA ASN A 7 15.37 -11.00 0.64
C ASN A 7 16.07 -12.37 0.70
N PRO A 8 15.38 -13.47 1.01
CA PRO A 8 16.01 -14.78 0.98
C PRO A 8 16.47 -15.11 -0.45
N PRO A 9 17.61 -15.81 -0.63
CA PRO A 9 18.00 -16.31 -1.95
C PRO A 9 16.90 -17.24 -2.47
N VAL A 10 16.61 -17.14 -3.77
CA VAL A 10 15.50 -17.85 -4.46
C VAL A 10 15.54 -19.38 -4.24
N SER A 11 16.67 -19.94 -3.85
CA SER A 11 16.85 -21.37 -3.53
C SER A 11 16.43 -21.80 -2.12
N GLU A 12 16.26 -20.85 -1.18
CA GLU A 12 15.91 -21.12 0.23
C GLU A 12 14.47 -20.68 0.59
N ALA A 13 13.69 -20.20 -0.37
CA ALA A 13 12.24 -20.18 -0.22
C ALA A 13 11.75 -21.64 -0.24
N ALA A 14 12.05 -22.40 0.82
CA ALA A 14 11.35 -23.62 1.13
C ALA A 14 9.87 -23.26 1.04
N LEU A 15 9.18 -23.81 0.04
CA LEU A 15 7.75 -23.65 -0.09
C LEU A 15 7.18 -24.01 1.27
N GLU A 16 6.68 -23.03 2.03
CA GLU A 16 6.03 -23.34 3.29
C GLU A 16 4.90 -24.28 2.95
N ILE A 17 4.98 -25.51 3.46
CA ILE A 17 4.04 -26.54 3.11
C ILE A 17 2.84 -26.37 4.03
N GLY A 18 1.66 -26.20 3.43
CA GLY A 18 0.40 -26.11 4.13
C GLY A 18 0.10 -27.39 4.92
N PRO A 19 -0.89 -27.35 5.83
CA PRO A 19 -1.23 -28.48 6.69
C PRO A 19 -1.60 -29.77 5.94
N GLN A 20 -1.89 -29.72 4.63
CA GLN A 20 -2.22 -30.89 3.80
C GLN A 20 -1.16 -31.21 2.73
N GLY A 21 0.05 -30.66 2.83
CA GLY A 21 1.14 -30.97 1.89
C GLY A 21 1.18 -30.10 0.64
N GLU A 22 0.23 -29.18 0.45
CA GLU A 22 0.24 -28.22 -0.66
C GLU A 22 1.19 -27.06 -0.42
N PRO A 23 1.74 -26.43 -1.48
CA PRO A 23 2.44 -25.17 -1.35
C PRO A 23 1.49 -24.12 -0.74
N LYS A 24 1.90 -23.47 0.35
CA LYS A 24 1.17 -22.33 0.92
C LYS A 24 1.01 -21.26 -0.15
N ARG A 25 -0.23 -20.92 -0.47
CA ARG A 25 -0.54 -19.85 -1.41
C ARG A 25 -0.16 -18.52 -0.77
N GLN A 26 0.55 -17.69 -1.52
CA GLN A 26 0.86 -16.32 -1.14
C GLN A 26 0.01 -15.35 -1.96
N THR A 27 -0.63 -14.41 -1.28
CA THR A 27 -1.36 -13.31 -1.89
C THR A 27 -0.45 -12.09 -1.96
N VAL A 28 -0.20 -11.59 -3.17
CA VAL A 28 0.67 -10.43 -3.39
C VAL A 28 -0.16 -9.29 -3.99
N LEU A 29 -0.20 -8.15 -3.28
CA LEU A 29 -0.82 -6.92 -3.77
C LEU A 29 0.24 -6.05 -4.46
N VAL A 30 0.04 -5.76 -5.75
CA VAL A 30 0.96 -4.93 -6.54
C VAL A 30 0.30 -3.61 -6.91
N LEU A 31 0.87 -2.51 -6.40
CA LEU A 31 0.36 -1.15 -6.55
C LEU A 31 1.23 -0.37 -7.53
N GLN A 32 0.71 -0.14 -8.73
CA GLN A 32 1.41 0.64 -9.75
C GLN A 32 1.41 2.15 -9.41
N GLY A 33 2.27 2.92 -10.07
CA GLY A 33 2.24 4.39 -10.01
C GLY A 33 0.98 4.96 -10.68
N GLY A 34 0.73 6.27 -10.55
CA GLY A 34 -0.46 6.88 -11.19
C GLY A 34 -1.00 8.17 -10.57
N GLY A 35 -0.23 8.85 -9.71
CA GLY A 35 -0.66 10.10 -9.08
C GLY A 35 -1.94 9.93 -8.24
N ALA A 36 -2.94 10.80 -8.47
CA ALA A 36 -4.20 10.80 -7.71
C ALA A 36 -5.01 9.48 -7.80
N LEU A 37 -4.76 8.63 -8.80
CA LEU A 37 -5.34 7.28 -8.88
C LEU A 37 -4.91 6.39 -7.69
N GLY A 38 -3.87 6.77 -6.95
CA GLY A 38 -3.48 6.07 -5.72
C GLY A 38 -4.57 6.09 -4.63
N ALA A 39 -5.48 7.07 -4.61
CA ALA A 39 -6.58 7.11 -3.64
C ALA A 39 -7.53 5.93 -3.85
N TYR A 40 -7.77 5.56 -5.11
CA TYR A 40 -8.56 4.38 -5.46
C TYR A 40 -7.90 3.09 -4.93
N GLN A 41 -6.56 3.00 -4.98
CA GLN A 41 -5.83 1.84 -4.45
C GLN A 41 -6.04 1.64 -2.94
N ALA A 42 -6.21 2.73 -2.17
CA ALA A 42 -6.56 2.63 -0.74
C ALA A 42 -7.95 2.01 -0.54
N GLY A 43 -8.93 2.37 -1.38
CA GLY A 43 -10.25 1.74 -1.40
C GLY A 43 -10.21 0.26 -1.83
N VAL A 44 -9.34 -0.10 -2.78
CA VAL A 44 -9.12 -1.51 -3.14
C VAL A 44 -8.57 -2.30 -1.95
N TYR A 45 -7.58 -1.75 -1.23
CA TYR A 45 -7.05 -2.39 -0.03
C TYR A 45 -8.13 -2.55 1.05
N GLN A 46 -8.96 -1.53 1.27
CA GLN A 46 -10.11 -1.62 2.19
C GLN A 46 -11.05 -2.77 1.82
N ALA A 47 -11.47 -2.85 0.56
CA ALA A 47 -12.36 -3.91 0.10
C ALA A 47 -11.77 -5.32 0.25
N LEU A 48 -10.44 -5.47 0.07
CA LEU A 48 -9.74 -6.74 0.28
C LEU A 48 -9.82 -7.16 1.76
N VAL A 49 -9.47 -6.27 2.68
CA VAL A 49 -9.47 -6.56 4.12
C VAL A 49 -10.88 -6.83 4.65
N GLU A 50 -11.87 -6.04 4.22
CA GLU A 50 -13.29 -6.28 4.52
C GLU A 50 -13.79 -7.62 3.96
N GLY A 51 -13.24 -8.05 2.82
CA GLY A 51 -13.46 -9.38 2.24
C GLY A 51 -12.67 -10.51 2.89
N GLY A 52 -11.91 -10.23 3.96
CA GLY A 52 -11.09 -11.23 4.66
C GLY A 52 -9.79 -11.62 3.94
N VAL A 53 -9.37 -10.83 2.94
CA VAL A 53 -8.13 -11.04 2.18
C VAL A 53 -7.07 -10.08 2.68
N GLU A 54 -6.14 -10.58 3.49
CA GLU A 54 -4.94 -9.85 3.87
C GLU A 54 -3.77 -10.27 2.97
N PRO A 55 -3.14 -9.33 2.23
CA PRO A 55 -1.96 -9.66 1.42
C PRO A 55 -0.77 -10.07 2.29
N ASP A 56 -0.08 -11.15 1.90
CA ASP A 56 1.20 -11.54 2.50
C ASP A 56 2.32 -10.57 2.12
N TRP A 57 2.22 -10.00 0.92
CA TRP A 57 3.18 -9.05 0.37
C TRP A 57 2.47 -7.86 -0.27
N VAL A 58 3.06 -6.69 -0.10
CA VAL A 58 2.63 -5.48 -0.82
C VAL A 58 3.84 -4.87 -1.51
N ILE A 59 3.72 -4.64 -2.81
CA ILE A 59 4.77 -4.09 -3.65
C ILE A 59 4.22 -2.82 -4.29
N GLY A 60 5.03 -1.76 -4.34
CA GLY A 60 4.56 -0.48 -4.85
C GLY A 60 5.61 0.30 -5.60
N THR A 61 5.17 1.07 -6.60
CA THR A 61 6.00 2.03 -7.36
C THR A 61 5.41 3.43 -7.26
N SER A 62 6.24 4.45 -7.02
CA SER A 62 5.80 5.86 -6.90
C SER A 62 4.70 6.02 -5.83
N ILE A 63 3.51 6.54 -6.17
CA ILE A 63 2.39 6.64 -5.22
C ILE A 63 1.97 5.27 -4.65
N GLY A 64 2.08 4.21 -5.46
CA GLY A 64 1.86 2.84 -5.01
C GLY A 64 2.89 2.42 -3.96
N ALA A 65 4.12 2.93 -4.00
CA ALA A 65 5.14 2.68 -2.98
C ALA A 65 4.78 3.34 -1.64
N ILE A 66 4.16 4.52 -1.67
CA ILE A 66 3.66 5.20 -0.46
C ILE A 66 2.53 4.36 0.16
N ASN A 67 1.54 3.96 -0.63
CA ASN A 67 0.47 3.06 -0.16
C ASN A 67 1.05 1.75 0.40
N ALA A 68 2.00 1.12 -0.31
CA ALA A 68 2.65 -0.10 0.14
C ALA A 68 3.40 0.09 1.47
N ALA A 69 4.10 1.21 1.65
CA ALA A 69 4.79 1.54 2.89
C ALA A 69 3.81 1.78 4.06
N LEU A 70 2.68 2.44 3.81
CA LEU A 70 1.64 2.65 4.82
C LEU A 70 0.98 1.32 5.24
N ILE A 71 0.74 0.41 4.29
CA ILE A 71 0.18 -0.91 4.59
C ILE A 71 1.19 -1.78 5.35
N ALA A 72 2.41 -1.92 4.84
CA ALA A 72 3.41 -2.80 5.43
C ALA A 72 4.02 -2.24 6.73
N GLY A 73 4.07 -0.92 6.89
CA GLY A 73 4.74 -0.24 7.99
C GLY A 73 3.88 -0.02 9.24
N ASN A 74 2.58 -0.31 9.20
CA ASN A 74 1.65 -0.12 10.31
C ASN A 74 1.05 -1.43 10.81
N ASP A 75 0.66 -1.46 12.10
CA ASP A 75 -0.15 -2.54 12.68
C ASP A 75 -1.44 -2.68 11.87
N PRO A 76 -1.98 -3.90 11.66
CA PRO A 76 -3.19 -4.13 10.86
C PRO A 76 -4.35 -3.17 11.18
N ARG A 77 -4.54 -2.83 12.46
CA ARG A 77 -5.61 -1.92 12.91
C ARG A 77 -5.41 -0.47 12.48
N ASP A 78 -4.19 -0.06 12.21
CA ASP A 78 -3.83 1.32 11.88
C ASP A 78 -3.70 1.56 10.37
N ARG A 79 -3.63 0.51 9.53
CA ARG A 79 -3.35 0.63 8.08
C ARG A 79 -4.38 1.49 7.34
N LEU A 80 -5.67 1.19 7.53
CA LEU A 80 -6.75 1.96 6.88
C LEU A 80 -6.85 3.39 7.40
N PRO A 81 -6.83 3.66 8.73
CA PRO A 81 -6.76 5.03 9.24
C PRO A 81 -5.60 5.84 8.65
N ARG A 82 -4.40 5.26 8.54
CA ARG A 82 -3.21 5.97 8.02
C ARG A 82 -3.28 6.21 6.51
N LEU A 83 -3.85 5.28 5.75
CA LEU A 83 -4.15 5.49 4.34
C LEU A 83 -5.14 6.65 4.17
N GLN A 84 -6.22 6.66 4.95
CA GLN A 84 -7.22 7.73 4.89
C GLN A 84 -6.63 9.09 5.24
N GLU A 85 -5.86 9.17 6.33
CA GLU A 85 -5.19 10.40 6.76
C GLU A 85 -4.26 10.95 5.67
N PHE A 86 -3.47 10.08 5.05
CA PHE A 86 -2.59 10.48 3.95
C PHE A 86 -3.38 11.06 2.77
N TRP A 87 -4.41 10.35 2.30
CA TRP A 87 -5.20 10.77 1.14
C TRP A 87 -6.04 12.02 1.41
N ASP A 88 -6.56 12.17 2.62
CA ASP A 88 -7.18 13.40 3.10
C ASP A 88 -6.21 14.60 3.03
N GLY A 89 -4.96 14.40 3.43
CA GLY A 89 -3.92 15.44 3.36
C GLY A 89 -3.57 15.84 1.93
N VAL A 90 -3.47 14.85 1.02
CA VAL A 90 -3.23 15.08 -0.40
C VAL A 90 -4.37 15.88 -1.04
N CYS A 91 -5.63 15.54 -0.74
CA CYS A 91 -6.80 16.27 -1.26
C CYS A 91 -6.88 17.72 -0.76
N ARG A 92 -6.43 17.98 0.47
CA ARG A 92 -6.41 19.35 1.04
C ARG A 92 -5.29 20.22 0.46
N SER A 93 -4.26 19.60 -0.09
CA SER A 93 -3.08 20.28 -0.66
C SER A 93 -3.13 20.17 -2.17
N SER A 94 -4.06 20.86 -2.82
CA SER A 94 -4.10 20.92 -4.29
C SER A 94 -3.02 21.90 -4.78
N PRO A 95 -1.94 21.44 -5.43
CA PRO A 95 -0.95 22.35 -6.03
C PRO A 95 -1.60 23.17 -7.16
N LEU A 96 -2.70 22.66 -7.73
CA LEU A 96 -3.54 23.39 -8.68
C LEU A 96 -4.30 24.54 -7.99
N ASP A 97 -4.78 24.37 -6.76
CA ASP A 97 -5.47 25.43 -6.02
C ASP A 97 -4.49 26.55 -5.65
N GLU A 98 -3.27 26.18 -5.25
CA GLU A 98 -2.20 27.12 -4.96
C GLU A 98 -1.73 27.85 -6.22
N PHE A 99 -1.57 27.12 -7.33
CA PHE A 99 -1.26 27.66 -8.65
C PHE A 99 -2.36 28.60 -9.19
N PHE A 100 -3.64 28.23 -9.07
CA PHE A 100 -4.77 29.07 -9.47
C PHE A 100 -4.90 30.31 -8.58
N ARG A 101 -4.68 30.20 -7.26
CA ARG A 101 -4.56 31.38 -6.37
C ARG A 101 -3.45 32.33 -6.78
N MET A 102 -2.36 31.80 -7.34
CA MET A 102 -1.23 32.61 -7.78
C MET A 102 -1.47 33.27 -9.16
N MET A 103 -2.26 32.64 -10.04
CA MET A 103 -2.55 33.13 -11.39
C MET A 103 -3.77 34.07 -11.48
N VAL A 104 -4.72 34.02 -10.55
CA VAL A 104 -5.88 34.92 -10.51
C VAL A 104 -5.96 35.58 -9.13
N PRO A 105 -5.25 36.71 -8.92
CA PRO A 105 -5.38 37.49 -7.69
C PRO A 105 -6.78 38.09 -7.61
N SER A 106 -7.35 38.13 -6.40
CA SER A 106 -8.60 38.85 -6.10
C SER A 106 -8.45 40.36 -6.26
#